data_AF-A0A2S5MH24-F1
#
_entry.id   AF-A0A2S5MH24-F1
#
_cell.length_a   1.000
_cell.length_b   1.000
_cell.length_c   1.000
_cell.angle_alpha   90.00
_cell.angle_beta   90.00
_cell.angle_gamma   90.00
#
_symmetry.space_group_name_H-M   'P 1'
#
loop_
_entity.id
_entity.type
_entity.pdbx_description
1 polymer ?
#
loop_
_entity_poly.entity_id
_entity_poly.type
_entity_poly.pdbx_seq_one_letter_code
_entity_poly.pdbx_strand_id
1 'polypeptide(L)'
;MTTQGLRDLTRLKNMLWEHPLKYMVPAIHQLDRTEIDALHSIQFSHQLLNVFLRKPDFHLDESLLIEAMSALERCDRDHYNLQNGVGQNLLELSVECLLKNRSRASHGNQLIAHLASRVANINRIQSTSSWTNSGLTTVLMDAVIVADTGLAKVLMDNGADPNAKGGRGHDCHYVNESTNKQIISHQEAYLDFKAMFLLHEHQQTLLSKRPTRPAL
;
A
#
# COMPACT_ATOMS: atom_id res chain seq x y z
N MET A 1 19.63 -23.96 -9.22
CA MET A 1 20.29 -22.69 -8.86
C MET A 1 21.79 -22.89 -8.96
N THR A 2 22.50 -22.06 -9.73
CA THR A 2 23.96 -22.16 -9.89
C THR A 2 24.66 -21.63 -8.64
N THR A 3 25.93 -22.03 -8.43
CA THR A 3 26.79 -21.46 -7.37
C THR A 3 26.96 -19.95 -7.52
N GLN A 4 26.87 -19.44 -8.75
CA GLN A 4 26.91 -18.00 -9.05
C GLN A 4 25.63 -17.31 -8.56
N GLY A 5 24.44 -17.83 -8.89
CA GLY A 5 23.18 -17.25 -8.43
C GLY A 5 23.05 -17.20 -6.90
N LEU A 6 23.56 -18.22 -6.19
CA LEU A 6 23.65 -18.20 -4.71
C LEU A 6 24.48 -17.03 -4.16
N ARG A 7 25.61 -16.72 -4.81
CA ARG A 7 26.48 -15.61 -4.43
C ARG A 7 25.82 -14.26 -4.71
N ASP A 8 25.16 -14.13 -5.85
CA ASP A 8 24.47 -12.91 -6.25
C ASP A 8 23.29 -12.60 -5.32
N LEU A 9 22.53 -13.63 -4.90
CA LEU A 9 21.47 -13.49 -3.89
C LEU A 9 22.00 -13.03 -2.53
N THR A 10 23.12 -13.61 -2.08
CA THR A 10 23.75 -13.24 -0.80
C THR A 10 24.25 -11.80 -0.85
N ARG A 11 24.89 -11.41 -1.96
CA ARG A 11 25.34 -10.05 -2.20
C ARG A 11 24.18 -9.06 -2.16
N LEU A 12 23.07 -9.39 -2.83
CA LEU A 12 21.91 -8.51 -2.93
C LEU A 12 21.21 -8.31 -1.56
N LYS A 13 21.18 -9.35 -0.71
CA LYS A 13 20.73 -9.26 0.69
C LYS A 13 21.64 -8.37 1.54
N ASN A 14 22.96 -8.43 1.35
CA ASN A 14 23.88 -7.53 2.06
C ASN A 14 23.71 -6.08 1.58
N MET A 15 23.48 -5.89 0.28
CA MET A 15 23.28 -4.56 -0.31
C MET A 15 22.06 -3.81 0.23
N LEU A 16 20.99 -4.52 0.61
CA LEU A 16 19.79 -3.93 1.20
C LEU A 16 20.10 -3.03 2.40
N TRP A 17 21.04 -3.45 3.25
CA TRP A 17 21.34 -2.75 4.49
C TRP A 17 22.44 -1.71 4.31
N GLU A 18 23.39 -1.98 3.42
CA GLU A 18 24.64 -1.21 3.31
C GLU A 18 24.61 -0.13 2.22
N HIS A 19 23.73 -0.25 1.21
CA HIS A 19 23.77 0.61 0.04
C HIS A 19 22.46 1.37 -0.23
N PRO A 20 22.55 2.58 -0.83
CA PRO A 20 21.40 3.26 -1.40
C PRO A 20 20.69 2.44 -2.49
N LEU A 21 19.36 2.60 -2.58
CA LEU A 21 18.50 1.86 -3.51
C LEU A 21 18.92 2.00 -4.99
N LYS A 22 19.48 3.15 -5.38
CA LYS A 22 20.01 3.39 -6.74
C LYS A 22 21.07 2.38 -7.20
N TYR A 23 21.77 1.73 -6.27
CA TYR A 23 22.75 0.68 -6.61
C TYR A 23 22.12 -0.70 -6.66
N MET A 24 20.96 -0.88 -6.05
CA MET A 24 20.23 -2.15 -6.01
C MET A 24 19.39 -2.36 -7.26
N VAL A 25 18.72 -1.32 -7.75
CA VAL A 25 17.81 -1.41 -8.91
C VAL A 25 18.48 -2.09 -10.12
N PRO A 26 19.70 -1.70 -10.56
CA PRO A 26 20.37 -2.38 -11.66
C PRO A 26 20.68 -3.85 -11.37
N ALA A 27 21.01 -4.20 -10.12
CA ALA A 27 21.29 -5.57 -9.72
C ALA A 27 20.01 -6.43 -9.75
N ILE A 28 18.87 -5.89 -9.30
CA ILE A 28 17.57 -6.57 -9.38
C ILE A 28 17.19 -6.83 -10.84
N HIS A 29 17.47 -5.88 -11.74
CA HIS A 29 17.20 -6.05 -13.17
C HIS A 29 18.02 -7.14 -13.87
N GLN A 30 19.17 -7.51 -13.30
CA GLN A 30 20.04 -8.57 -13.82
C GLN A 30 19.60 -9.98 -13.39
N LEU A 31 18.69 -10.08 -12.41
CA LEU A 31 18.22 -11.37 -11.91
C LEU A 31 17.34 -12.07 -12.95
N ASP A 32 17.57 -13.38 -13.11
CA ASP A 32 16.67 -14.24 -13.86
C ASP A 32 15.44 -14.66 -13.04
N ARG A 33 14.48 -15.33 -13.71
CA ARG A 33 13.24 -15.81 -13.06
C ARG A 33 13.51 -16.76 -11.89
N THR A 34 14.49 -17.64 -12.02
CA THR A 34 14.84 -18.64 -11.00
C THR A 34 15.44 -17.95 -9.78
N GLU A 35 16.25 -16.91 -9.99
CA GLU A 35 16.86 -16.12 -8.92
C GLU A 35 15.81 -15.28 -8.18
N ILE A 36 14.88 -14.65 -8.89
CA ILE A 36 13.76 -13.92 -8.27
C ILE A 36 12.85 -14.88 -7.48
N ASP A 37 12.59 -16.09 -8.00
CA ASP A 37 11.86 -17.11 -7.25
C ASP A 37 12.63 -17.56 -5.99
N ALA A 38 13.95 -17.72 -6.09
CA ALA A 38 14.82 -18.07 -4.98
C ALA A 38 14.98 -16.96 -3.94
N LEU A 39 14.68 -15.70 -4.27
CA LEU A 39 14.64 -14.60 -3.32
C LEU A 39 13.53 -14.75 -2.27
N HIS A 40 12.66 -15.75 -2.36
CA HIS A 40 11.44 -15.83 -1.53
C HIS A 40 10.72 -14.48 -1.61
N SER A 41 10.31 -14.09 -2.83
CA SER A 41 9.90 -12.74 -3.24
C SER A 41 9.13 -11.94 -2.18
N ILE A 42 8.20 -12.56 -1.44
CA ILE A 42 7.47 -11.96 -0.32
C ILE A 42 8.42 -11.37 0.74
N GLN A 43 9.36 -12.18 1.25
CA GLN A 43 10.27 -11.76 2.32
C GLN A 43 11.23 -10.68 1.82
N PHE A 44 11.68 -10.80 0.57
CA PHE A 44 12.56 -9.81 -0.04
C PHE A 44 11.86 -8.46 -0.27
N SER A 45 10.66 -8.45 -0.86
CA SER A 45 9.87 -7.22 -1.05
C SER A 45 9.52 -6.56 0.28
N HIS A 46 9.18 -7.34 1.31
CA HIS A 46 8.98 -6.81 2.66
C HIS A 46 10.25 -6.24 3.28
N GLN A 47 11.41 -6.85 3.05
CA GLN A 47 12.70 -6.29 3.49
C GLN A 47 13.02 -4.99 2.76
N LEU A 48 12.77 -4.93 1.45
CA LEU A 48 12.97 -3.74 0.63
C LEU A 48 12.11 -2.57 1.12
N LEU A 49 10.82 -2.83 1.36
CA LEU A 49 9.90 -1.86 1.95
C LEU A 49 10.34 -1.42 3.34
N ASN A 50 10.72 -2.37 4.21
CA ASN A 50 11.16 -2.03 5.58
C ASN A 50 12.43 -1.17 5.57
N VAL A 51 13.40 -1.47 4.71
CA VAL A 51 14.60 -0.65 4.57
C VAL A 51 14.25 0.75 4.08
N PHE A 52 13.36 0.86 3.09
CA PHE A 52 12.96 2.14 2.53
C PHE A 52 12.18 2.99 3.54
N LEU A 53 11.17 2.41 4.20
CA LEU A 53 10.25 3.12 5.08
C LEU A 53 10.81 3.39 6.48
N ARG A 54 11.92 2.76 6.88
CA ARG A 54 12.57 3.01 8.18
C ARG A 54 13.70 4.03 8.14
N LYS A 55 14.17 4.44 6.95
CA LYS A 55 15.22 5.46 6.87
C LYS A 55 14.62 6.83 7.20
N PRO A 56 15.15 7.54 8.22
CA PRO A 56 14.59 8.82 8.68
C PRO A 56 14.67 9.91 7.61
N ASP A 57 15.62 9.80 6.68
CA ASP A 57 15.75 10.67 5.52
C ASP A 57 14.88 10.16 4.37
N PHE A 58 13.57 10.45 4.45
CA PHE A 58 12.57 10.15 3.42
C PHE A 58 12.80 10.87 2.07
N HIS A 59 13.97 11.48 1.86
CA HIS A 59 14.41 12.01 0.57
C HIS A 59 14.81 10.91 -0.43
N LEU A 60 14.61 9.65 -0.07
CA LEU A 60 14.76 8.53 -0.99
C LEU A 60 13.69 8.59 -2.08
N ASP A 61 14.16 8.44 -3.31
CA ASP A 61 13.36 8.52 -4.52
C ASP A 61 12.36 7.35 -4.56
N GLU A 62 11.09 7.67 -4.32
CA GLU A 62 9.97 6.75 -4.40
C GLU A 62 9.92 6.03 -5.76
N SER A 63 10.38 6.68 -6.83
CA SER A 63 10.44 6.08 -8.16
C SER A 63 11.42 4.90 -8.24
N LEU A 64 12.54 4.94 -7.52
CA LEU A 64 13.50 3.82 -7.48
C LEU A 64 12.91 2.61 -6.76
N LEU A 65 12.08 2.82 -5.74
CA LEU A 65 11.40 1.71 -5.06
C LEU A 65 10.31 1.11 -5.96
N ILE A 66 9.54 1.97 -6.62
CA ILE A 66 8.57 1.53 -7.62
C ILE A 66 9.25 0.74 -8.74
N GLU A 67 10.39 1.20 -9.24
CA GLU A 67 11.19 0.51 -10.26
C GLU A 67 11.70 -0.84 -9.76
N ALA A 68 12.26 -0.89 -8.56
CA ALA A 68 12.71 -2.14 -7.93
C ALA A 68 11.55 -3.15 -7.78
N MET A 69 10.38 -2.70 -7.34
CA MET A 69 9.19 -3.55 -7.22
C MET A 69 8.70 -4.01 -8.59
N SER A 70 8.67 -3.11 -9.57
CA SER A 70 8.33 -3.39 -10.97
C SER A 70 9.26 -4.45 -11.60
N ALA A 71 10.54 -4.43 -11.23
CA ALA A 71 11.51 -5.42 -11.68
C ALA A 71 11.23 -6.82 -11.10
N LEU A 72 10.73 -6.90 -9.86
CA LEU A 72 10.38 -8.16 -9.20
C LEU A 72 9.09 -8.80 -9.75
N GLU A 73 8.20 -8.03 -10.40
CA GLU A 73 6.94 -8.54 -10.97
C GLU A 73 7.12 -9.51 -12.13
N ARG A 74 8.30 -9.54 -12.74
CA ARG A 74 8.61 -10.30 -13.97
C ARG A 74 8.35 -11.81 -13.88
N CYS A 75 8.08 -12.35 -12.69
CA CYS A 75 7.92 -13.78 -12.46
C CYS A 75 6.48 -14.32 -12.61
N ASP A 76 5.53 -13.48 -13.03
CA ASP A 76 4.11 -13.85 -13.20
C ASP A 76 3.49 -14.42 -11.92
N ARG A 77 4.04 -14.02 -10.76
CA ARG A 77 3.49 -14.32 -9.45
C ARG A 77 2.78 -13.10 -8.92
N ASP A 78 1.58 -13.34 -8.39
CA ASP A 78 0.77 -12.36 -7.69
C ASP A 78 1.37 -12.01 -6.31
N HIS A 79 2.56 -11.42 -6.31
CA HIS A 79 3.30 -11.14 -5.08
C HIS A 79 2.71 -10.01 -4.25
N TYR A 80 1.80 -9.22 -4.82
CA TYR A 80 1.08 -8.15 -4.11
C TYR A 80 -0.01 -8.67 -3.18
N ASN A 81 -0.62 -9.81 -3.51
CA ASN A 81 -1.61 -10.45 -2.64
C ASN A 81 -1.00 -11.50 -1.70
N LEU A 82 0.29 -11.81 -1.85
CA LEU A 82 0.97 -12.74 -0.94
C LEU A 82 1.15 -12.12 0.44
N GLN A 83 0.88 -12.93 1.47
CA GLN A 83 0.96 -12.54 2.87
C GLN A 83 2.30 -12.97 3.50
N ASN A 84 2.84 -12.16 4.40
CA ASN A 84 3.96 -12.54 5.26
C ASN A 84 3.53 -13.55 6.35
N GLY A 85 4.47 -13.95 7.21
CA GLY A 85 4.20 -14.89 8.32
C GLY A 85 3.18 -14.41 9.36
N VAL A 86 2.78 -13.13 9.33
CA VAL A 86 1.74 -12.56 10.19
C VAL A 86 0.47 -12.20 9.42
N GLY A 87 0.34 -12.62 8.16
CA GLY A 87 -0.88 -12.45 7.36
C GLY A 87 -0.96 -11.13 6.58
N GLN A 88 0.09 -10.30 6.58
CA GLN A 88 0.06 -8.99 5.93
C GLN A 88 0.61 -9.04 4.52
N ASN A 89 -0.05 -8.35 3.59
CA ASN A 89 0.47 -8.17 2.24
C ASN A 89 1.29 -6.87 2.09
N LEU A 90 1.85 -6.67 0.89
CA LEU A 90 2.72 -5.54 0.61
C LEU A 90 2.01 -4.18 0.74
N LEU A 91 0.75 -4.09 0.34
CA LEU A 91 -0.03 -2.86 0.47
C LEU A 91 -0.30 -2.55 1.95
N GLU A 92 -0.77 -3.53 2.73
CA GLU A 92 -1.03 -3.37 4.16
C GLU A 92 0.23 -2.92 4.90
N LEU A 93 1.35 -3.60 4.69
CA LEU A 93 2.61 -3.24 5.34
C LEU A 93 3.06 -1.83 4.96
N SER A 94 2.91 -1.45 3.68
CA SER A 94 3.31 -0.13 3.19
C SER A 94 2.48 0.98 3.83
N VAL A 95 1.15 0.78 3.89
CA VAL A 95 0.24 1.71 4.57
C VAL A 95 0.60 1.83 6.04
N GLU A 96 0.77 0.70 6.75
CA GLU A 96 1.10 0.69 8.18
C GLU A 96 2.41 1.45 8.46
N CYS A 97 3.45 1.18 7.68
CA CYS A 97 4.75 1.83 7.81
C CYS A 97 4.69 3.33 7.51
N LEU A 98 3.96 3.74 6.46
CA LEU A 98 3.80 5.15 6.12
C LEU A 98 3.03 5.91 7.21
N LEU A 99 1.96 5.32 7.74
CA LEU A 99 1.12 5.97 8.76
C LEU A 99 1.80 6.12 10.12
N LYS A 100 2.83 5.31 10.41
CA LYS A 100 3.73 5.54 11.57
C LYS A 100 4.54 6.82 11.44
N ASN A 101 4.75 7.33 10.22
CA ASN A 101 5.43 8.60 9.97
C ASN A 101 4.43 9.73 9.70
N ARG A 102 4.02 10.44 10.75
CA ARG A 102 3.07 11.56 10.67
C ARG A 102 3.57 12.76 9.85
N SER A 103 4.88 12.86 9.58
CA SER A 103 5.47 13.94 8.77
C SER A 103 5.70 13.54 7.31
N ARG A 104 5.15 12.40 6.84
CA ARG A 104 5.36 11.93 5.46
C ARG A 104 4.80 12.89 4.39
N ALA A 105 3.82 13.73 4.72
CA ALA A 105 3.07 14.52 3.75
C ALA A 105 2.57 13.64 2.58
N SER A 106 2.96 13.91 1.33
CA SER A 106 2.60 13.10 0.17
C SER A 106 3.57 11.95 -0.14
N HIS A 107 4.67 11.81 0.59
CA HIS A 107 5.69 10.78 0.31
C HIS A 107 5.13 9.38 0.55
N GLY A 108 5.26 8.49 -0.42
CA GLY A 108 4.68 7.15 -0.35
C GLY A 108 3.35 7.03 -1.11
N ASN A 109 2.74 8.13 -1.55
CA ASN A 109 1.48 8.08 -2.30
C ASN A 109 1.62 7.39 -3.65
N GLN A 110 2.75 7.55 -4.35
CA GLN A 110 2.96 6.89 -5.66
C GLN A 110 3.18 5.38 -5.48
N LEU A 111 3.88 4.99 -4.43
CA LEU A 111 4.09 3.61 -4.03
C LEU A 111 2.75 2.98 -3.66
N ILE A 112 1.93 3.66 -2.85
CA ILE A 112 0.60 3.15 -2.52
C ILE A 112 -0.27 3.02 -3.78
N ALA A 113 -0.27 4.00 -4.68
CA ALA A 113 -0.97 3.88 -5.97
C ALA A 113 -0.46 2.67 -6.79
N HIS A 114 0.86 2.51 -6.85
CA HIS A 114 1.50 1.38 -7.56
C HIS A 114 1.08 0.03 -6.99
N LEU A 115 1.07 -0.12 -5.66
CA LEU A 115 0.66 -1.35 -4.99
C LEU A 115 -0.86 -1.58 -5.08
N ALA A 116 -1.66 -0.53 -4.85
CA ALA A 116 -3.12 -0.59 -4.84
C ALA A 116 -3.69 -0.97 -6.21
N SER A 117 -3.09 -0.51 -7.30
CA SER A 117 -3.48 -0.88 -8.67
C SER A 117 -3.22 -2.36 -9.02
N ARG A 118 -2.53 -3.12 -8.15
CA ARG A 118 -2.09 -4.49 -8.42
C ARG A 118 -2.64 -5.53 -7.44
N VAL A 119 -3.22 -5.09 -6.33
CA VAL A 119 -3.92 -6.00 -5.42
C VAL A 119 -5.26 -6.42 -6.03
N ALA A 120 -5.65 -7.68 -5.84
CA ALA A 120 -6.84 -8.23 -6.48
C ALA A 120 -8.13 -7.64 -5.90
N ASN A 121 -8.12 -7.31 -4.60
CA ASN A 121 -9.24 -6.68 -3.92
C ASN A 121 -8.79 -5.88 -2.71
N ILE A 122 -8.63 -4.58 -2.90
CA ILE A 122 -8.22 -3.64 -1.85
C ILE A 122 -9.18 -3.60 -0.65
N ASN A 123 -10.47 -3.88 -0.86
CA ASN A 123 -11.50 -3.83 0.18
C ASN A 123 -11.46 -5.04 1.12
N ARG A 124 -10.72 -6.09 0.76
CA ARG A 124 -10.49 -7.27 1.62
C ARG A 124 -9.20 -7.18 2.42
N ILE A 125 -8.37 -6.17 2.15
CA ILE A 125 -7.12 -5.98 2.87
C ILE A 125 -7.44 -5.35 4.21
N GLN A 126 -7.27 -6.16 5.25
CA GLN A 126 -7.53 -5.78 6.62
C GLN A 126 -6.20 -5.55 7.34
N SER A 127 -6.10 -4.39 7.99
CA SER A 127 -4.97 -3.98 8.79
C SER A 127 -5.20 -4.35 10.25
N THR A 128 -4.16 -4.86 10.89
CA THR A 128 -4.13 -5.10 12.35
C THR A 128 -3.67 -3.87 13.14
N SER A 129 -3.86 -2.68 12.57
CA SER A 129 -3.21 -1.47 13.06
C SER A 129 -3.40 -1.24 14.56
N SER A 130 -2.30 -1.01 15.26
CA SER A 130 -2.29 -0.75 16.71
C SER A 130 -2.95 0.59 17.08
N TRP A 131 -3.28 1.42 16.09
CA TRP A 131 -3.90 2.73 16.31
C TRP A 131 -5.26 2.63 16.97
N THR A 132 -5.90 1.48 16.84
CA THR A 132 -7.17 1.24 17.49
C THR A 132 -7.10 -0.10 18.21
N ASN A 133 -7.51 -0.13 19.48
CA ASN A 133 -7.88 -1.38 20.15
C ASN A 133 -9.15 -2.01 19.51
N SER A 134 -9.49 -1.63 18.27
CA SER A 134 -10.78 -1.80 17.61
C SER A 134 -10.82 -2.95 16.60
N GLY A 135 -9.76 -3.75 16.51
CA GLY A 135 -9.73 -4.93 15.63
C GLY A 135 -9.36 -4.59 14.19
N LEU A 136 -9.65 -5.52 13.28
CA LEU A 136 -9.26 -5.45 11.87
C LEU A 136 -9.96 -4.26 11.17
N THR A 137 -9.19 -3.28 10.69
CA THR A 137 -9.68 -2.12 9.91
C THR A 137 -9.36 -2.32 8.42
N THR A 138 -10.03 -1.63 7.50
CA THR A 138 -9.54 -1.58 6.11
C THR A 138 -8.38 -0.60 5.99
N VAL A 139 -7.55 -0.72 4.95
CA VAL A 139 -6.47 0.25 4.71
C VAL A 139 -6.98 1.69 4.50
N LEU A 140 -8.19 1.85 3.98
CA LEU A 140 -8.83 3.16 3.85
C LEU A 140 -9.28 3.72 5.21
N MET A 141 -9.79 2.87 6.12
CA MET A 141 -10.11 3.31 7.48
C MET A 141 -8.87 3.82 8.20
N ASP A 142 -7.73 3.14 8.08
CA ASP A 142 -6.48 3.58 8.71
C ASP A 142 -6.09 5.00 8.28
N ALA A 143 -6.22 5.33 6.98
CA ALA A 143 -6.00 6.67 6.47
C ALA A 143 -6.98 7.71 7.06
N VAL A 144 -8.24 7.33 7.28
CA VAL A 144 -9.26 8.20 7.89
C VAL A 144 -8.98 8.43 9.38
N ILE A 145 -8.56 7.39 10.12
CA ILE A 145 -8.26 7.45 11.56
C ILE A 145 -7.14 8.45 11.84
N VAL A 146 -6.11 8.46 11.00
CA VAL A 146 -4.94 9.33 11.12
C VAL A 146 -5.10 10.66 10.37
N ALA A 147 -6.28 10.93 9.81
CA ALA A 147 -6.61 12.14 9.07
C ALA A 147 -5.72 12.43 7.84
N ASP A 148 -5.23 11.38 7.17
CA ASP A 148 -4.41 11.50 5.96
C ASP A 148 -5.30 11.49 4.70
N THR A 149 -5.82 12.68 4.36
CA THR A 149 -6.70 12.88 3.19
C THR A 149 -6.00 12.56 1.87
N GLY A 150 -4.69 12.78 1.79
CA GLY A 150 -3.88 12.45 0.61
C GLY A 150 -3.80 10.94 0.36
N LEU A 151 -3.54 10.16 1.40
CA LEU A 151 -3.55 8.70 1.31
C LEU A 151 -4.94 8.16 0.97
N ALA A 152 -5.97 8.64 1.64
CA ALA A 152 -7.33 8.18 1.43
C ALA A 152 -7.78 8.41 -0.02
N LYS A 153 -7.47 9.59 -0.57
CA LYS A 153 -7.72 9.90 -1.98
C LYS A 153 -7.05 8.88 -2.91
N VAL A 154 -5.76 8.60 -2.71
CA VAL A 154 -5.03 7.62 -3.52
C VAL A 154 -5.65 6.23 -3.43
N LEU A 155 -6.03 5.78 -2.23
CA LEU A 155 -6.67 4.48 -2.06
C LEU A 155 -8.04 4.42 -2.78
N MET A 156 -8.85 5.47 -2.68
CA MET A 156 -10.16 5.56 -3.35
C MET A 156 -10.03 5.64 -4.88
N ASP A 157 -9.05 6.41 -5.38
CA ASP A 157 -8.73 6.47 -6.81
C ASP A 157 -8.30 5.09 -7.36
N ASN A 158 -7.84 4.19 -6.49
CA ASN A 158 -7.51 2.79 -6.80
C ASN A 158 -8.58 1.78 -6.36
N GLY A 159 -9.83 2.22 -6.16
CA GLY A 159 -10.98 1.33 -5.97
C GLY A 159 -11.26 0.93 -4.51
N ALA A 160 -10.62 1.58 -3.53
CA ALA A 160 -11.04 1.42 -2.14
C ALA A 160 -12.44 2.02 -1.93
N ASP A 161 -13.34 1.21 -1.37
CA ASP A 161 -14.72 1.55 -1.11
C ASP A 161 -14.86 2.10 0.32
N PRO A 162 -15.32 3.35 0.51
CA PRO A 162 -15.55 3.90 1.84
C PRO A 162 -16.60 3.13 2.65
N ASN A 163 -17.47 2.34 2.00
CA ASN A 163 -18.47 1.49 2.63
C ASN A 163 -17.96 0.09 3.01
N ALA A 164 -16.73 -0.26 2.61
CA ALA A 164 -16.13 -1.54 2.97
C ALA A 164 -16.08 -1.70 4.48
N LYS A 165 -16.51 -2.87 4.97
CA LYS A 165 -16.60 -3.14 6.41
C LYS A 165 -15.32 -3.76 6.94
N GLY A 166 -14.84 -3.23 8.06
CA GLY A 166 -13.77 -3.83 8.84
C GLY A 166 -14.28 -5.04 9.64
N GLY A 167 -13.42 -5.68 10.42
CA GLY A 167 -13.73 -6.85 11.24
C GLY A 167 -14.80 -6.62 12.31
N ARG A 168 -15.10 -5.36 12.66
CA ARG A 168 -16.23 -5.01 13.56
C ARG A 168 -17.49 -4.53 12.85
N GLY A 169 -17.53 -4.55 11.52
CA GLY A 169 -18.69 -4.06 10.76
C GLY A 169 -18.79 -2.54 10.63
N HIS A 170 -17.77 -1.80 11.07
CA HIS A 170 -17.65 -0.35 10.85
C HIS A 170 -17.15 -0.07 9.42
N ASP A 171 -17.53 1.08 8.85
CA ASP A 171 -17.06 1.62 7.57
C ASP A 171 -16.28 2.95 7.80
N CYS A 172 -15.83 3.61 6.74
CA CYS A 172 -15.10 4.87 6.84
C CYS A 172 -15.97 6.02 7.37
N HIS A 173 -17.29 5.99 7.15
CA HIS A 173 -18.21 7.00 7.67
C HIS A 173 -18.29 6.93 9.19
N TYR A 174 -18.49 5.74 9.73
CA TYR A 174 -18.49 5.51 11.18
C TYR A 174 -17.19 5.98 11.82
N VAL A 175 -16.06 5.58 11.23
CA VAL A 175 -14.74 5.94 11.74
C VAL A 175 -14.56 7.46 11.72
N ASN A 176 -14.85 8.13 10.60
CA ASN A 176 -14.72 9.59 10.47
C ASN A 176 -15.60 10.35 11.49
N GLU A 177 -16.84 9.90 11.71
CA GLU A 177 -17.75 10.48 12.71
C GLU A 177 -17.26 10.27 14.15
N SER A 178 -16.63 9.13 14.44
CA SER A 178 -16.16 8.78 15.78
C SER A 178 -14.79 9.39 16.13
N THR A 179 -13.87 9.51 15.16
CA THR A 179 -12.49 9.95 15.41
C THR A 179 -12.30 11.43 15.11
N ASN A 180 -12.74 11.93 13.95
CA ASN A 180 -12.33 13.24 13.46
C ASN A 180 -13.31 14.35 13.84
N LYS A 181 -14.60 14.04 13.98
CA LYS A 181 -15.63 15.04 14.32
C LYS A 181 -15.41 15.76 15.64
N GLN A 182 -14.85 15.05 16.63
CA GLN A 182 -14.68 15.58 17.98
C GLN A 182 -13.30 16.23 18.20
N ILE A 183 -12.36 16.01 17.28
CA ILE A 183 -11.00 16.52 17.38
C ILE A 183 -10.92 17.82 16.59
N ILE A 184 -10.80 18.95 17.29
CA ILE A 184 -10.75 20.29 16.69
C ILE A 184 -9.67 20.38 15.61
N SER A 185 -8.49 19.78 15.83
CA SER A 185 -7.40 19.79 14.85
C SER A 185 -7.67 18.97 13.58
N HIS A 186 -8.73 18.16 13.55
CA HIS A 186 -9.11 17.33 12.39
C HIS A 186 -10.43 17.79 11.75
N GLN A 187 -10.99 18.95 12.14
CA GLN A 187 -12.27 19.41 11.63
C GLN A 187 -12.25 19.60 10.10
N GLU A 188 -11.15 20.08 9.54
CA GLU A 188 -10.95 20.21 8.09
C GLU A 188 -10.93 18.82 7.42
N ALA A 189 -10.09 17.91 7.90
CA ALA A 189 -10.00 16.55 7.38
C ALA A 189 -11.34 15.80 7.46
N TYR A 190 -12.12 16.00 8.52
CA TYR A 190 -13.46 15.43 8.66
C TYR A 190 -14.40 15.87 7.54
N LEU A 191 -14.42 17.17 7.21
CA LEU A 191 -15.22 17.73 6.13
C LEU A 191 -14.72 17.26 4.76
N ASP A 192 -13.40 17.20 4.58
CA ASP A 192 -12.78 16.69 3.35
C ASP A 192 -13.18 15.23 3.09
N PHE A 193 -13.12 14.36 4.10
CA PHE A 193 -13.57 12.97 3.96
C PHE A 193 -15.06 12.88 3.64
N LYS A 194 -15.90 13.70 4.27
CA LYS A 194 -17.34 13.73 3.93
C LYS A 194 -17.57 14.11 2.48
N ALA A 195 -16.91 15.14 2.00
CA ALA A 195 -16.99 15.55 0.60
C ALA A 195 -16.49 14.44 -0.33
N MET A 196 -15.35 13.83 0.00
CA MET A 196 -14.73 12.76 -0.78
C MET A 196 -15.65 11.53 -0.90
N PHE A 197 -16.26 11.08 0.19
CA PHE A 197 -17.16 9.93 0.18
C PHE A 197 -18.43 10.22 -0.62
N LEU A 198 -19.05 11.39 -0.43
CA LEU A 198 -20.24 11.80 -1.20
C LEU A 198 -19.94 11.88 -2.71
N LEU A 199 -18.79 12.42 -3.10
CA LEU A 199 -18.38 12.48 -4.50
C LEU A 199 -18.16 11.08 -5.08
N HIS A 200 -17.55 10.17 -4.31
CA HIS A 200 -17.33 8.79 -4.73
C HIS A 200 -18.66 8.04 -4.92
N GLU A 201 -19.58 8.12 -3.97
CA GLU A 201 -20.92 7.52 -4.08
C GLU A 201 -21.70 8.05 -5.29
N HIS A 202 -21.61 9.36 -5.54
CA HIS A 202 -22.21 9.97 -6.71
C HIS A 202 -21.63 9.41 -8.00
N GLN A 203 -20.30 9.29 -8.10
CA GLN A 203 -19.62 8.70 -9.26
C GLN A 203 -20.03 7.24 -9.49
N GLN A 204 -20.08 6.42 -8.44
CA GLN A 204 -20.53 5.02 -8.55
C GLN A 204 -22.00 4.93 -9.02
N THR A 205 -22.85 5.83 -8.54
CA THR A 205 -24.26 5.92 -8.97
C THR A 205 -24.38 6.31 -10.44
N LEU A 206 -23.52 7.19 -10.94
CA LEU A 206 -23.48 7.55 -12.36
C LEU A 206 -23.00 6.39 -13.23
N LEU A 207 -22.02 5.61 -12.75
CA LEU A 207 -21.48 4.46 -13.46
C LEU A 207 -22.51 3.32 -13.54
N SER A 208 -23.26 3.04 -12.48
CA SER A 208 -24.27 1.97 -12.45
C SER A 208 -25.50 2.25 -13.32
N LYS A 209 -25.79 3.52 -13.62
CA LYS A 209 -26.92 3.95 -14.47
C LYS A 209 -26.62 3.96 -15.97
N ARG A 210 -25.38 3.71 -16.40
CA ARG A 210 -25.07 3.69 -17.85
C ARG A 210 -25.75 2.50 -18.51
N PRO A 211 -26.67 2.70 -19.47
CA PRO A 211 -27.33 1.61 -20.16
C PRO A 211 -26.30 0.76 -20.90
N THR A 212 -26.33 -0.56 -20.69
CA THR A 212 -25.56 -1.52 -21.50
C THR A 212 -25.91 -1.28 -22.96
N ARG A 213 -24.93 -0.81 -23.76
CA ARG A 213 -25.11 -0.71 -25.21
C ARG A 213 -25.58 -2.07 -25.72
N PRO A 214 -26.68 -2.16 -26.47
CA PRO A 214 -27.08 -3.42 -27.08
C PRO A 214 -25.92 -3.91 -27.96
N ALA A 215 -25.57 -5.19 -27.83
CA ALA A 215 -24.59 -5.83 -28.68
C ALA A 215 -25.08 -5.75 -30.14
N LEU A 216 -24.25 -5.17 -31.01
CA LEU A 216 -24.48 -5.11 -32.46
C LEU A 216 -24.11 -6.44 -33.11
#